data_AF-A0A2X3CNL7-F1
#
_entry.id   AF-A0A2X3CNL7-F1
#
_cell.length_a   1.000
_cell.length_b   1.000
_cell.length_c   1.000
_cell.angle_alpha   90.00
_cell.angle_beta   90.00
_cell.angle_gamma   90.00
#
_symmetry.space_group_name_H-M   'P 1'
#
loop_
_entity.id
_entity.type
_entity.pdbx_description
1 polymer ?
#
loop_
_entity_poly.entity_id
_entity_poly.type
_entity_poly.pdbx_seq_one_letter_code
_entity_poly.pdbx_strand_id
1 'polypeptide(L)'
;MIRLLYYRMSVHNARFYDQLVAYEQQQWWAEHRQPIGLQEGLLLGPMGKTTTDWLRVLSRHQRPPEEENEGGGRALRAPYLSVSEAIAREKRLAELLVMEWQRQRSERTLTPPLRCYWQGTELAWQRFRAQMTLTVAQMTTTITPGCLAWGGQPRGDSTRSGGS
;
A
#
# COMPACT_ATOMS: atom_id res chain seq x y z
N MET A 1 26.33 49.55 -5.92
CA MET A 1 27.10 48.30 -6.13
C MET A 1 27.03 47.32 -4.96
N ILE A 2 27.08 47.76 -3.70
CA ILE A 2 27.08 46.89 -2.50
C ILE A 2 25.86 45.95 -2.39
N ARG A 3 24.65 46.43 -2.71
CA ARG A 3 23.40 45.63 -2.67
C ARG A 3 23.41 44.42 -3.62
N LEU A 4 24.05 44.56 -4.78
CA LEU A 4 24.16 43.50 -5.79
C LEU A 4 25.16 42.42 -5.38
N LEU A 5 26.26 42.82 -4.73
CA LEU A 5 27.23 41.90 -4.14
C LEU A 5 26.63 41.15 -2.96
N TYR A 6 25.93 41.85 -2.06
CA TYR A 6 25.21 41.24 -0.95
C TYR A 6 24.17 40.22 -1.43
N TYR A 7 23.36 40.58 -2.43
CA TYR A 7 22.37 39.68 -3.01
C TYR A 7 23.03 38.43 -3.62
N ARG A 8 24.11 38.58 -4.39
CA ARG A 8 24.83 37.43 -4.97
C ARG A 8 25.44 36.52 -3.90
N MET A 9 26.01 37.11 -2.85
CA MET A 9 26.59 36.36 -1.73
C MET A 9 25.50 35.60 -0.97
N SER A 10 24.35 36.23 -0.72
CA SER A 10 23.21 35.62 -0.05
C SER A 10 22.63 34.46 -0.86
N VAL A 11 22.47 34.63 -2.18
CA VAL A 11 21.99 33.56 -3.08
C VAL A 11 23.00 32.40 -3.13
N HIS A 12 24.30 32.69 -3.16
CA HIS A 12 25.32 31.65 -3.15
C HIS A 12 25.33 30.89 -1.81
N ASN A 13 25.20 31.60 -0.70
CA ASN A 13 25.14 31.02 0.63
C ASN A 13 23.90 30.12 0.80
N ALA A 14 22.73 30.59 0.33
CA ALA A 14 21.50 29.80 0.34
C ALA A 14 21.68 28.49 -0.44
N ARG A 15 22.22 28.55 -1.67
CA ARG A 15 22.47 27.35 -2.48
C ARG A 15 23.45 26.38 -1.82
N PHE A 16 24.47 26.89 -1.14
CA PHE A 16 25.43 26.05 -0.42
C PHE A 16 24.75 25.28 0.72
N TYR A 17 23.91 25.95 1.51
CA TYR A 17 23.15 25.29 2.57
C TYR A 17 22.10 24.31 2.02
N ASP A 18 21.44 24.64 0.91
CA ASP A 18 20.50 23.72 0.25
C ASP A 18 21.20 22.41 -0.17
N GLN A 19 22.41 22.52 -0.72
CA GLN A 19 23.22 21.36 -1.11
C GLN A 19 23.66 20.52 0.10
N LEU A 20 24.04 21.18 1.20
CA LEU A 20 24.45 20.50 2.43
C LEU A 20 23.27 19.73 3.05
N VAL A 21 22.09 20.34 3.13
CA VAL A 21 20.87 19.70 3.63
C VAL A 21 20.49 18.51 2.75
N ALA A 22 20.56 18.65 1.41
CA ALA A 22 20.28 17.55 0.50
C ALA A 22 21.24 16.37 0.69
N TYR A 23 22.53 16.67 0.92
CA TYR A 23 23.55 15.65 1.19
C TYR A 23 23.29 14.91 2.50
N GLU A 24 23.04 15.63 3.60
CA GLU A 24 22.72 15.02 4.91
C GLU A 24 21.44 14.19 4.85
N GLN A 25 20.40 14.68 4.17
CA GLN A 25 19.17 13.92 3.95
C GLN A 25 19.44 12.63 3.18
N GLN A 26 20.25 12.69 2.13
CA GLN A 26 20.58 11.51 1.34
C GLN A 26 21.37 10.47 2.16
N GLN A 27 22.32 10.90 2.98
CA GLN A 27 23.04 10.01 3.90
C GLN A 27 22.10 9.40 4.93
N TRP A 28 21.25 10.22 5.55
CA TRP A 28 20.27 9.75 6.52
C TRP A 28 19.34 8.70 5.91
N TRP A 29 18.81 8.94 4.70
CA TRP A 29 18.01 7.96 3.97
C TRP A 29 18.79 6.70 3.61
N ALA A 30 20.07 6.80 3.24
CA ALA A 30 20.89 5.63 2.92
C ALA A 30 21.13 4.73 4.15
N GLU A 31 21.30 5.33 5.32
CA GLU A 31 21.50 4.64 6.60
C GLU A 31 20.19 4.09 7.20
N HIS A 32 19.11 4.86 7.07
CA HIS A 32 17.83 4.56 7.72
C HIS A 32 16.81 3.92 6.76
N ARG A 33 17.15 3.70 5.49
CA ARG A 33 16.30 2.89 4.61
C ARG A 33 16.23 1.49 5.19
N GLN A 34 15.06 1.11 5.66
CA GLN A 34 14.76 -0.30 5.78
C GLN A 34 14.46 -0.82 4.37
N PRO A 35 15.13 -1.90 3.91
CA PRO A 35 14.74 -2.56 2.69
C PRO A 35 13.37 -3.20 2.93
N ILE A 36 12.30 -2.43 2.78
CA ILE A 36 10.96 -2.97 2.56
C ILE A 36 10.98 -3.46 1.12
N GLY A 37 11.63 -4.59 0.87
CA GLY A 37 11.36 -5.36 -0.32
C GLY A 37 9.91 -5.80 -0.19
N LEU A 38 9.04 -5.32 -1.09
CA LEU A 38 7.75 -5.97 -1.31
C LEU A 38 8.07 -7.39 -1.78
N GLN A 39 8.21 -8.32 -0.84
CA GLN A 39 8.60 -9.70 -1.16
C GLN A 39 7.54 -10.31 -2.05
N GLU A 40 6.26 -10.01 -1.79
CA GLU A 40 5.12 -10.51 -2.54
C GLU A 40 3.95 -9.52 -2.53
N GLY A 41 3.21 -9.50 -3.63
CA GLY A 41 1.96 -8.77 -3.77
C GLY A 41 0.93 -9.65 -4.47
N LEU A 42 -0.26 -9.78 -3.87
CA LEU A 42 -1.40 -10.46 -4.48
C LEU A 42 -2.32 -9.41 -5.11
N LEU A 43 -2.55 -9.52 -6.42
CA LEU A 43 -3.48 -8.66 -7.15
C LEU A 43 -4.71 -9.49 -7.56
N LEU A 44 -5.83 -9.20 -6.91
CA LEU A 44 -7.14 -9.73 -7.29
C LEU A 44 -7.95 -8.61 -7.95
N GLY A 45 -8.46 -8.86 -9.15
CA GLY A 45 -9.29 -7.88 -9.81
C GLY A 45 -9.94 -8.40 -11.09
N PRO A 46 -10.69 -7.54 -11.78
CA PRO A 46 -11.49 -7.92 -12.94
C PRO A 46 -10.75 -8.74 -14.01
N MET A 47 -9.45 -8.50 -14.15
CA MET A 47 -8.60 -9.14 -15.16
C MET A 47 -8.04 -10.50 -14.75
N GLY A 48 -8.08 -10.85 -13.46
CA GLY A 48 -7.55 -12.11 -12.98
C GLY A 48 -6.99 -12.04 -11.57
N LYS A 49 -6.40 -13.17 -11.18
CA LYS A 49 -5.86 -13.39 -9.83
C LYS A 49 -4.36 -13.62 -9.81
N THR A 50 -3.75 -13.77 -11.00
CA THR A 50 -2.36 -14.16 -11.17
C THR A 50 -1.55 -13.05 -11.84
N THR A 51 -0.26 -12.99 -11.54
CA THR A 51 0.67 -12.06 -12.20
C THR A 51 0.63 -12.21 -13.73
N THR A 52 0.47 -13.43 -14.24
CA THR A 52 0.36 -13.68 -15.68
C THR A 52 -0.88 -13.05 -16.31
N ASP A 53 -2.01 -13.03 -15.60
CA ASP A 53 -3.21 -12.37 -16.11
C ASP A 53 -2.99 -10.86 -16.20
N TRP A 54 -2.41 -10.26 -15.16
CA TRP A 54 -2.08 -8.83 -15.14
C TRP A 54 -1.02 -8.45 -16.18
N LEU A 55 0.00 -9.28 -16.39
CA LEU A 55 1.02 -9.07 -17.43
C LEU A 55 0.40 -9.08 -18.83
N ARG A 56 -0.60 -9.93 -19.11
CA ARG A 56 -1.32 -9.93 -20.40
C ARG A 56 -2.06 -8.60 -20.65
N VAL A 57 -2.59 -7.97 -19.61
CA VAL A 57 -3.22 -6.64 -19.71
C VAL A 57 -2.20 -5.55 -19.97
N LEU A 58 -1.12 -5.53 -19.18
CA LEU A 58 -0.06 -4.53 -19.28
C LEU A 58 0.65 -4.59 -20.64
N SER A 59 0.84 -5.81 -21.15
CA SER A 59 1.40 -6.06 -22.48
C SER A 59 0.39 -5.92 -23.62
N ARG A 60 -0.84 -5.48 -23.33
CA ARG A 60 -1.93 -5.27 -24.30
C ARG A 60 -2.33 -6.51 -25.11
N HIS A 61 -1.99 -7.70 -24.65
CA HIS A 61 -2.44 -8.96 -25.26
C HIS A 61 -3.93 -9.20 -25.03
N GLN A 62 -4.50 -8.61 -23.97
CA GLN A 62 -5.92 -8.69 -23.64
C GLN A 62 -6.48 -7.29 -23.39
N ARG A 63 -7.70 -7.04 -23.89
CA ARG A 63 -8.43 -5.79 -23.64
C ARG A 63 -8.84 -5.74 -22.16
N PRO A 64 -8.71 -4.58 -21.48
CA PRO A 64 -9.27 -4.39 -20.14
C PRO A 64 -10.77 -4.70 -20.11
N PRO A 65 -11.34 -5.09 -18.96
CA PRO A 65 -12.75 -5.40 -18.86
C PRO A 65 -13.54 -4.10 -18.99
N GLU A 66 -14.72 -4.18 -19.61
CA GLU A 66 -15.58 -3.01 -19.75
C GLU A 66 -16.41 -2.80 -18.48
N GLU A 67 -16.74 -1.55 -18.18
CA GLU A 67 -17.62 -1.21 -17.06
C GLU A 67 -19.05 -1.65 -17.39
N GLU A 68 -19.65 -2.44 -16.50
CA GLU A 68 -21.05 -2.84 -16.59
C GLU A 68 -21.92 -1.85 -15.79
N ASN A 69 -23.09 -1.50 -16.33
CA ASN A 69 -24.08 -0.70 -15.61
C ASN A 69 -24.85 -1.60 -14.63
N GLU A 70 -24.64 -1.39 -13.33
CA GLU A 70 -25.38 -2.06 -12.25
C GLU A 70 -26.36 -1.10 -11.58
N GLY A 71 -27.30 -1.64 -10.80
CA GLY A 71 -28.27 -0.85 -10.03
C GLY A 71 -27.64 0.12 -9.01
N GLY A 72 -26.35 -0.02 -8.72
CA GLY A 72 -25.55 0.90 -7.89
C GLY A 72 -24.57 1.81 -8.65
N GLY A 73 -24.54 1.76 -9.99
CA GLY A 73 -23.61 2.54 -10.83
C GLY A 73 -22.76 1.68 -11.77
N ARG A 74 -21.78 2.30 -12.44
CA ARG A 74 -20.84 1.61 -13.33
C ARG A 74 -19.79 0.84 -12.51
N ALA A 75 -19.61 -0.44 -12.79
CA ALA A 75 -18.67 -1.29 -12.08
C ALA A 75 -17.92 -2.24 -13.03
N LEU A 76 -16.62 -2.43 -12.77
CA LEU A 76 -15.82 -3.46 -13.44
C LEU A 76 -16.07 -4.80 -12.77
N ARG A 77 -16.50 -5.81 -13.53
CA ARG A 77 -16.75 -7.16 -13.01
C ARG A 77 -15.56 -8.07 -13.18
N ALA A 78 -15.28 -8.85 -12.14
CA ALA A 78 -14.45 -10.04 -12.24
C ALA A 78 -15.34 -11.20 -12.72
N PRO A 79 -15.05 -11.82 -13.88
CA PRO A 79 -15.87 -12.91 -14.43
C PRO A 79 -16.03 -14.11 -13.49
N TYR A 80 -15.05 -14.28 -12.59
CA TYR A 80 -15.04 -15.33 -11.57
C TYR A 80 -15.79 -14.95 -10.27
N LEU A 81 -16.46 -13.79 -10.24
CA LEU A 81 -17.23 -13.25 -9.12
C LEU A 81 -18.58 -12.70 -9.59
N SER A 82 -19.53 -13.60 -9.83
CA SER A 82 -20.89 -13.27 -10.26
C SER A 82 -21.81 -12.87 -9.10
N VAL A 83 -21.34 -11.98 -8.21
CA VAL A 83 -22.12 -11.46 -7.08
C VAL A 83 -22.50 -10.01 -7.35
N SER A 84 -23.81 -9.76 -7.52
CA SER A 84 -24.36 -8.45 -7.87
C SER A 84 -24.38 -7.47 -6.70
N GLU A 85 -24.66 -7.93 -5.49
CA GLU A 85 -24.71 -7.09 -4.29
C GLU A 85 -23.29 -6.72 -3.82
N ALA A 86 -23.05 -5.43 -3.58
CA ALA A 86 -21.72 -4.88 -3.36
C ALA A 86 -21.04 -5.42 -2.10
N ILE A 87 -21.78 -5.51 -0.99
CA ILE A 87 -21.24 -6.00 0.29
C ILE A 87 -20.93 -7.49 0.20
N ALA A 88 -21.81 -8.29 -0.39
CA ALA A 88 -21.61 -9.72 -0.62
C ALA A 88 -20.42 -9.97 -1.54
N ARG A 89 -20.22 -9.14 -2.56
CA ARG A 89 -19.07 -9.21 -3.46
C ARG A 89 -17.77 -8.89 -2.73
N GLU A 90 -17.75 -7.87 -1.89
CA GLU A 90 -16.57 -7.52 -1.09
C GLU A 90 -16.20 -8.63 -0.10
N LYS A 91 -17.19 -9.24 0.57
CA LYS A 91 -16.98 -10.43 1.41
C LYS A 91 -16.38 -11.59 0.63
N ARG A 92 -16.85 -11.83 -0.60
CA ARG A 92 -16.33 -12.90 -1.45
C ARG A 92 -14.90 -12.61 -1.94
N LEU A 93 -14.59 -11.35 -2.24
CA LEU A 93 -13.23 -10.91 -2.54
C LEU A 93 -12.28 -11.14 -1.37
N ALA A 94 -12.72 -10.80 -0.15
CA ALA A 94 -11.95 -11.05 1.07
C ALA A 94 -11.62 -12.53 1.26
N GLU A 95 -12.57 -13.44 1.04
CA GLU A 95 -12.32 -14.89 1.10
C GLU A 95 -11.33 -15.36 0.03
N LEU A 96 -11.49 -14.89 -1.22
CA LEU A 96 -10.57 -15.22 -2.31
C LEU A 96 -9.15 -14.71 -2.05
N LEU A 97 -9.01 -13.56 -1.40
CA LEU A 97 -7.71 -13.00 -1.01
C LEU A 97 -6.94 -14.00 -0.15
N VAL A 98 -7.59 -14.58 0.84
CA VAL A 98 -6.99 -15.60 1.72
C VAL A 98 -6.60 -16.84 0.94
N MET A 99 -7.48 -17.34 0.08
CA MET A 99 -7.23 -18.56 -0.69
C MET A 99 -6.03 -18.41 -1.63
N GLU A 100 -5.96 -17.30 -2.36
CA GLU A 100 -4.84 -17.06 -3.29
C GLU A 100 -3.55 -16.75 -2.54
N TRP A 101 -3.63 -16.05 -1.40
CA TRP A 101 -2.49 -15.85 -0.51
C TRP A 101 -1.93 -17.18 0.01
N GLN A 102 -2.80 -18.10 0.41
CA GLN A 102 -2.40 -19.44 0.83
C GLN A 102 -1.78 -20.22 -0.33
N ARG A 103 -2.38 -20.17 -1.52
CA ARG A 103 -1.87 -20.87 -2.71
C ARG A 103 -0.45 -20.41 -3.08
N GLN A 104 -0.20 -19.11 -3.11
CA GLN A 104 1.13 -18.56 -3.38
C GLN A 104 2.16 -18.96 -2.31
N ARG A 105 1.73 -19.12 -1.05
CA ARG A 105 2.58 -19.62 0.04
C ARG A 105 2.81 -21.12 0.04
N SER A 106 1.88 -21.94 -0.43
CA SER A 106 2.17 -23.37 -0.58
C SER A 106 3.36 -23.62 -1.52
N GLU A 107 3.66 -22.66 -2.40
CA GLU A 107 4.82 -22.68 -3.28
C GLU A 107 6.10 -22.12 -2.60
N ARG A 108 5.99 -21.41 -1.45
CA ARG A 108 7.10 -20.67 -0.80
C ARG A 108 7.00 -20.67 0.74
N THR A 109 8.06 -21.13 1.43
CA THR A 109 8.14 -21.14 2.90
C THR A 109 8.34 -19.72 3.47
N LEU A 110 7.28 -18.94 3.58
CA LEU A 110 7.32 -17.57 4.09
C LEU A 110 6.89 -17.50 5.55
N THR A 111 7.20 -16.42 6.25
CA THR A 111 6.69 -16.14 7.61
C THR A 111 5.28 -15.54 7.55
N PRO A 112 4.35 -15.93 8.44
CA PRO A 112 2.99 -15.38 8.42
C PRO A 112 3.03 -13.86 8.69
N PRO A 113 2.13 -13.06 8.08
CA PRO A 113 2.12 -11.62 8.27
C PRO A 113 1.79 -11.29 9.72
N LEU A 114 2.65 -10.46 10.33
CA LEU A 114 2.50 -10.03 11.72
C LEU A 114 1.45 -8.91 11.88
N ARG A 115 1.24 -8.11 10.83
CA ARG A 115 0.30 -6.98 10.80
C ARG A 115 -0.34 -6.90 9.41
N CYS A 116 -1.61 -6.49 9.36
CA CYS A 116 -2.31 -6.24 8.10
C CYS A 116 -2.97 -4.86 8.13
N TYR A 117 -2.82 -4.12 7.04
CA TYR A 117 -3.62 -2.95 6.77
C TYR A 117 -4.86 -3.38 5.98
N TRP A 118 -6.01 -2.81 6.33
CA TRP A 118 -7.27 -3.12 5.67
C TRP A 118 -7.91 -1.84 5.15
N GLN A 119 -8.33 -1.87 3.90
CA GLN A 119 -9.16 -0.85 3.28
C GLN A 119 -10.34 -1.54 2.63
N GLY A 120 -11.49 -1.45 3.27
CA GLY A 120 -12.73 -2.11 2.88
C GLY A 120 -13.74 -2.03 4.01
N THR A 121 -14.92 -2.61 3.82
CA THR A 121 -15.93 -2.64 4.88
C THR A 121 -15.52 -3.54 6.04
N GLU A 122 -16.03 -3.21 7.23
CA GLU A 122 -15.86 -4.02 8.44
C GLU A 122 -16.42 -5.44 8.24
N LEU A 123 -17.50 -5.58 7.47
CA LEU A 123 -18.09 -6.87 7.16
C LEU A 123 -17.18 -7.76 6.30
N ALA A 124 -16.48 -7.18 5.32
CA ALA A 124 -15.51 -7.89 4.52
C ALA A 124 -14.25 -8.22 5.33
N TRP A 125 -13.84 -7.32 6.23
CA TRP A 125 -12.75 -7.56 7.17
C TRP A 125 -12.99 -8.77 8.07
N GLN A 126 -14.19 -8.87 8.66
CA GLN A 126 -14.57 -10.01 9.49
C GLN A 126 -14.52 -11.32 8.73
N ARG A 127 -14.93 -11.31 7.45
CA ARG A 127 -14.84 -12.48 6.57
C ARG A 127 -13.41 -12.86 6.25
N PHE A 128 -12.55 -11.89 5.93
CA PHE A 128 -11.12 -12.10 5.77
C PHE A 128 -10.52 -12.76 7.00
N ARG A 129 -10.74 -12.20 8.19
CA ARG A 129 -10.21 -12.73 9.46
C ARG A 129 -10.69 -14.15 9.73
N ALA A 130 -11.99 -14.41 9.59
CA ALA A 130 -12.55 -15.74 9.79
C ALA A 130 -11.89 -16.76 8.86
N GLN A 131 -11.75 -16.41 7.57
CA GLN A 131 -11.12 -17.28 6.58
C GLN A 131 -9.62 -17.49 6.88
N MET A 132 -8.88 -16.45 7.25
CA MET A 132 -7.46 -16.55 7.62
C MET A 132 -7.27 -17.50 8.82
N THR A 133 -8.08 -17.36 9.87
CA THR A 133 -8.01 -18.24 11.06
C THR A 133 -8.22 -19.71 10.71
N LEU A 134 -9.14 -20.01 9.78
CA LEU A 134 -9.38 -21.38 9.32
C LEU A 134 -8.21 -21.94 8.51
N THR A 135 -7.57 -21.13 7.68
CA THR A 135 -6.49 -21.56 6.77
C THR A 135 -5.09 -21.53 7.38
N VAL A 136 -4.86 -20.73 8.43
CA VAL A 136 -3.54 -20.51 9.03
C VAL A 136 -3.59 -20.77 10.53
N ALA A 137 -3.21 -21.99 10.93
CA ALA A 137 -3.24 -22.45 12.32
C ALA A 137 -2.40 -21.61 13.31
N GLN A 138 -1.51 -20.74 12.82
CA GLN A 138 -0.64 -19.88 13.64
C GLN A 138 -1.13 -18.42 13.77
N MET A 139 -2.25 -18.05 13.15
CA MET A 139 -2.80 -16.69 13.19
C MET A 139 -3.69 -16.44 14.41
N THR A 140 -3.15 -16.65 15.60
CA THR A 140 -3.87 -16.36 16.83
C THR A 140 -3.80 -14.85 17.13
N THR A 141 -4.85 -14.13 16.73
CA THR A 141 -5.44 -12.98 17.45
C THR A 141 -4.79 -11.59 17.32
N THR A 142 -3.62 -11.40 16.71
CA THR A 142 -2.96 -10.07 16.67
C THR A 142 -3.23 -9.22 15.43
N ILE A 143 -4.02 -9.70 14.47
CA ILE A 143 -4.36 -8.91 13.29
C ILE A 143 -5.48 -7.91 13.64
N THR A 144 -5.09 -6.81 14.28
CA THR A 144 -5.91 -5.61 14.39
C THR A 144 -5.75 -4.84 13.07
N PRO A 145 -6.85 -4.38 12.42
CA PRO A 145 -6.69 -3.43 11.33
C PRO A 145 -5.96 -2.23 11.93
N GLY A 146 -4.81 -1.89 11.38
CA GLY A 146 -4.13 -0.66 11.76
C GLY A 146 -5.01 0.52 11.34
N CYS A 147 -5.98 0.89 12.16
CA CYS A 147 -6.71 2.16 12.07
C CYS A 147 -5.73 3.28 12.45
N LEU A 148 -4.74 3.49 11.61
CA LEU A 148 -4.08 4.76 11.49
C LEU A 148 -4.45 5.19 10.08
N ALA A 149 -5.47 6.05 9.97
CA ALA A 149 -5.52 6.97 8.84
C ALA A 149 -4.08 7.48 8.68
N TRP A 150 -3.51 7.31 7.50
CA TRP A 150 -2.14 7.75 7.24
C TRP A 150 -2.13 9.28 7.26
N GLY A 151 -2.18 9.86 8.46
CA GLY A 151 -1.90 11.26 8.72
C GLY A 151 -0.40 11.36 8.65
N GLY A 152 0.11 11.90 7.54
CA GLY A 152 1.54 12.12 7.36
C GLY A 152 2.16 12.66 8.65
N GLN A 153 3.35 12.13 8.99
CA GLN A 153 4.07 12.46 10.21
C GLN A 153 4.01 13.98 10.50
N PRO A 154 3.53 14.42 11.67
CA PRO A 154 3.71 15.81 12.05
C PRO A 154 5.21 16.07 12.11
N ARG A 155 5.68 17.04 11.32
CA ARG A 155 7.03 17.60 11.46
C ARG A 155 7.22 17.92 12.94
N GLY A 156 8.23 17.31 13.55
CA GLY A 156 8.61 17.67 14.90
C GLY A 156 9.01 19.13 14.91
N ASP A 157 8.18 19.97 15.52
CA ASP A 157 8.60 21.29 15.98
C ASP A 157 9.58 21.06 17.12
N SER A 158 10.86 21.06 16.78
CA SER A 158 11.92 21.29 17.75
C SER A 158 11.93 22.78 18.10
N THR A 159 11.03 23.21 18.98
CA THR A 159 11.21 24.46 19.73
C THR A 159 12.24 24.20 20.82
N ARG A 160 13.49 24.50 20.46
CA ARG A 160 14.63 24.58 21.36
C ARG A 160 14.36 25.69 22.39
N SER A 161 14.34 25.31 23.66
CA SER A 161 14.46 26.21 24.80
C SER A 161 15.85 26.85 24.86
N GLY A 162 15.87 28.13 25.23
CA GLY A 162 17.05 28.95 25.50
C GLY A 162 16.59 30.41 25.34
N GLY A 163 16.42 31.21 26.38
CA GLY A 163 17.25 31.35 27.56
C GLY A 163 17.88 32.73 27.50
N SER A 164 17.20 33.72 28.08
CA SER A 164 17.74 34.94 28.71
C SER A 164 16.60 35.62 29.47
#